data_AF-A0A4Q7VQ37-F1
#
_entry.id   AF-A0A4Q7VQ37-F1
#
_cell.length_a   1.000
_cell.length_b   1.000
_cell.length_c   1.000
_cell.angle_alpha   90.00
_cell.angle_beta   90.00
_cell.angle_gamma   90.00
#
_symmetry.space_group_name_H-M   'P 1'
#
loop_
_entity.id
_entity.type
_entity.pdbx_description
1 polymer ?
#
loop_
_entity_poly.entity_id
_entity_poly.type
_entity_poly.pdbx_seq_one_letter_code
_entity_poly.pdbx_strand_id
1 'polypeptide(L)'
;MRLSVRLRRPFKPAKIMTQTTVGGLIRDWRQRRRYSQLDLACLANISARHLSFMETGRAQPSRQMLLLLAEHLDIPLRQRNEMLLCAGYAPHYAEHALNDAPLHEAQSAITALLTAHEPFPAMAVDGHWNLVHANRSLSLLLADVAPELLTAPVNVLRLGLHPQGLAARILNFSEWRAHLLQRLRRQYEQTADPWLLALYDELVAYPTPDGTPHLRRVNHTIAVPLQLDTNEGVLSLLSATMTFGTPLEVALSELVLEIFLPANAGSAAILRNLAMPEQQMV
;
A
#
# COMPACT_ATOMS: atom_id res chain seq x y z
N MET A 1 -4.16 -14.62 -36.30
CA MET A 1 -3.66 -15.50 -35.23
C MET A 1 -4.04 -14.84 -33.90
N ARG A 2 -5.15 -15.26 -33.29
CA ARG A 2 -5.73 -14.62 -32.09
C ARG A 2 -5.05 -15.18 -30.84
N LEU A 3 -4.22 -14.39 -30.15
CA LEU A 3 -3.75 -14.72 -28.80
C LEU A 3 -4.83 -14.31 -27.79
N SER A 4 -5.55 -15.31 -27.27
CA SER A 4 -6.48 -15.16 -26.16
C SER A 4 -5.69 -14.97 -24.87
N VAL A 5 -5.53 -13.73 -24.42
CA VAL A 5 -5.09 -13.45 -23.04
C VAL A 5 -6.26 -13.75 -22.12
N ARG A 6 -6.24 -14.92 -21.48
CA ARG A 6 -7.15 -15.24 -20.37
C ARG A 6 -6.75 -14.39 -19.17
N LEU A 7 -7.45 -13.28 -18.96
CA LEU A 7 -7.43 -12.56 -17.68
C LEU A 7 -7.90 -13.55 -16.60
N ARG A 8 -6.99 -13.96 -15.71
CA ARG A 8 -7.33 -14.78 -14.54
C ARG A 8 -8.23 -13.95 -13.64
N ARG A 9 -9.34 -14.55 -13.17
CA ARG A 9 -10.22 -13.96 -12.16
C ARG A 9 -9.42 -13.53 -10.93
N PRO A 10 -9.83 -12.47 -10.21
CA PRO A 10 -9.15 -12.05 -8.98
C PRO A 10 -9.04 -13.23 -8.01
N PHE A 11 -7.82 -13.45 -7.51
CA PHE A 11 -7.49 -14.51 -6.57
C PHE A 11 -8.27 -14.30 -5.27
N LYS A 12 -9.09 -15.28 -4.90
CA LYS A 12 -9.70 -15.39 -3.57
C LYS A 12 -8.72 -16.21 -2.74
N PRO A 13 -8.05 -15.67 -1.71
CA PRO A 13 -7.08 -16.45 -0.96
C PRO A 13 -7.79 -17.64 -0.30
N ALA A 14 -7.28 -18.85 -0.58
CA ALA A 14 -7.67 -20.04 0.15
C ALA A 14 -7.17 -19.89 1.59
N LYS A 15 -8.11 -19.93 2.54
CA LYS A 15 -7.86 -19.85 3.98
C LYS A 15 -7.02 -21.07 4.40
N ILE A 16 -5.71 -20.95 4.46
CA ILE A 16 -4.85 -21.97 5.09
C ILE A 16 -5.11 -21.85 6.60
N MET A 17 -6.09 -22.61 7.07
CA MET A 17 -6.47 -22.68 8.49
C MET A 17 -5.53 -23.61 9.25
N THR A 18 -4.30 -23.18 9.51
CA THR A 18 -3.72 -23.52 10.81
C THR A 18 -4.51 -22.69 11.83
N GLN A 19 -5.13 -23.31 12.83
CA GLN A 19 -5.83 -22.58 13.88
C GLN A 19 -4.81 -21.73 14.64
N THR A 20 -4.63 -20.49 14.18
CA THR A 20 -3.69 -19.55 14.77
C THR A 20 -4.21 -19.18 16.15
N THR A 21 -3.53 -19.64 17.19
CA THR A 21 -3.87 -19.30 18.58
C THR A 21 -3.39 -17.90 18.89
N VAL A 22 -4.03 -17.21 19.85
CA VAL A 22 -3.55 -15.91 20.32
C VAL A 22 -2.11 -15.96 20.82
N GLY A 23 -1.71 -17.04 21.50
CA GLY A 23 -0.33 -17.26 21.94
C GLY A 23 0.66 -17.37 20.77
N GLY A 24 0.25 -18.05 19.70
CA GLY A 24 0.99 -18.08 18.44
C GLY A 24 1.17 -16.70 17.83
N LEU A 25 0.10 -15.90 17.74
CA LEU A 25 0.17 -14.53 17.23
C LEU A 25 1.14 -13.64 18.04
N ILE A 26 1.07 -13.70 19.38
CA ILE A 26 1.99 -12.94 20.24
C ILE A 26 3.44 -13.32 19.93
N ARG A 27 3.72 -14.63 19.85
CA ARG A 27 5.06 -15.14 19.53
C ARG A 27 5.52 -14.69 18.15
N ASP A 28 4.68 -14.80 17.14
CA ASP A 28 5.00 -14.44 15.76
C ASP A 28 5.33 -12.95 15.64
N TRP A 29 4.50 -12.09 16.22
CA TRP A 29 4.75 -10.64 16.25
C TRP A 29 6.02 -10.28 17.03
N ARG A 30 6.25 -10.92 18.18
CA ARG A 30 7.48 -10.73 18.95
C ARG A 30 8.73 -11.11 18.14
N GLN A 31 8.69 -12.24 17.45
CA GLN A 31 9.81 -12.70 16.62
C GLN A 31 10.04 -11.76 15.42
N ARG A 32 8.97 -11.28 14.77
CA ARG A 32 9.06 -10.30 13.67
C ARG A 32 9.71 -8.98 14.12
N ARG A 33 9.37 -8.51 15.32
CA ARG A 33 9.99 -7.33 15.95
C ARG A 33 11.33 -7.61 16.60
N ARG A 34 11.81 -8.86 16.54
CA ARG A 34 13.10 -9.33 17.06
C ARG A 34 13.29 -9.13 18.56
N TYR A 35 12.21 -9.15 19.33
CA TYR A 35 12.28 -9.13 20.78
C TYR A 35 12.49 -10.54 21.34
N SER A 36 13.34 -10.70 22.35
CA SER A 36 13.29 -11.89 23.19
C SER A 36 12.05 -11.85 24.12
N GLN A 37 11.70 -12.98 24.73
CA GLN A 37 10.63 -12.99 25.75
C GLN A 37 10.98 -12.08 26.94
N LEU A 38 12.27 -12.00 27.31
CA LEU A 38 12.69 -11.13 28.39
C LEU A 38 12.51 -9.67 28.02
N ASP A 39 12.91 -9.27 26.81
CA ASP A 39 12.81 -7.87 26.36
C ASP A 39 11.37 -7.39 26.34
N LEU A 40 10.47 -8.16 25.72
CA LEU A 40 9.04 -7.80 25.66
C LEU A 40 8.40 -7.79 27.05
N ALA A 41 8.76 -8.74 27.91
CA ALA A 41 8.25 -8.79 29.27
C ALA A 41 8.68 -7.56 30.09
N CYS A 42 9.93 -7.10 29.93
CA CYS A 42 10.42 -5.88 30.54
C CYS A 42 9.65 -4.64 30.02
N LEU A 43 9.44 -4.53 28.71
CA LEU A 43 8.68 -3.42 28.11
C LEU A 43 7.25 -3.35 28.65
N ALA A 44 6.57 -4.50 28.70
CA ALA A 44 5.20 -4.61 29.19
C ALA A 44 5.08 -4.69 30.72
N ASN A 45 6.19 -4.55 31.46
CA ASN A 45 6.26 -4.65 32.92
C ASN A 45 5.58 -5.92 33.49
N ILE A 46 5.87 -7.07 32.89
CA ILE A 46 5.41 -8.40 33.32
C ILE A 46 6.58 -9.37 33.50
N SER A 47 6.32 -10.53 34.11
CA SER A 47 7.34 -11.58 34.17
C SER A 47 7.50 -12.30 32.82
N ALA A 48 8.74 -12.62 32.44
CA ALA A 48 9.02 -13.44 31.26
C ALA A 48 8.33 -14.82 31.32
N ARG A 49 8.15 -15.38 32.53
CA ARG A 49 7.37 -16.60 32.75
C ARG A 49 5.91 -16.43 32.34
N HIS A 50 5.28 -15.30 32.72
CA HIS A 50 3.89 -15.03 32.35
C HIS A 50 3.74 -14.87 30.83
N LEU A 51 4.66 -14.13 30.19
CA LEU A 51 4.68 -14.02 28.72
C LEU A 51 4.83 -15.39 28.04
N SER A 52 5.74 -16.22 28.53
CA SER A 52 5.93 -17.58 28.01
C SER A 52 4.67 -18.45 28.16
N PHE A 53 3.95 -18.33 29.27
CA PHE A 53 2.69 -19.04 29.46
C PHE A 53 1.59 -18.56 28.50
N MET A 54 1.54 -17.26 28.18
CA MET A 54 0.62 -16.75 27.16
C MET A 54 0.97 -17.26 25.76
N GLU A 55 2.24 -17.21 25.36
CA GLU A 55 2.70 -17.72 24.06
C GLU A 55 2.46 -19.23 23.87
N THR A 56 2.50 -20.00 24.96
CA THR A 56 2.28 -21.45 24.94
C THR A 56 0.82 -21.86 25.22
N GLY A 57 -0.09 -20.89 25.40
CA GLY A 57 -1.50 -21.15 25.68
C GLY A 57 -1.81 -21.67 27.09
N ARG A 58 -0.82 -21.65 28.00
CA ARG A 58 -0.99 -22.04 29.41
C ARG A 58 -1.67 -20.97 30.26
N ALA A 59 -1.74 -19.74 29.76
CA ALA A 59 -2.46 -18.63 30.39
C ALA A 59 -3.23 -17.85 29.31
N GLN A 60 -4.48 -17.49 29.61
CA GLN A 60 -5.28 -16.64 28.73
C GLN A 60 -4.96 -15.15 29.03
N PRO A 61 -4.44 -14.39 28.05
CA PRO A 61 -4.20 -12.96 28.23
C PRO A 61 -5.53 -12.22 28.36
N SER A 62 -5.59 -11.23 29.26
CA SER A 62 -6.74 -10.31 29.31
C SER A 62 -6.75 -9.40 28.08
N ARG A 63 -7.91 -8.80 27.78
CA ARG A 63 -8.03 -7.78 26.73
C ARG A 63 -7.01 -6.65 26.88
N GLN A 64 -6.81 -6.17 28.10
CA GLN A 64 -5.85 -5.08 28.37
C GLN A 64 -4.41 -5.52 28.14
N MET A 65 -4.07 -6.76 28.53
CA MET A 65 -2.73 -7.32 28.28
C MET A 65 -2.46 -7.46 26.79
N LEU A 66 -3.45 -7.88 26.00
CA LEU A 66 -3.32 -7.96 24.54
C LEU A 66 -3.05 -6.60 23.89
N LEU A 67 -3.78 -5.56 24.30
CA LEU A 67 -3.57 -4.22 23.78
C LEU A 67 -2.19 -3.66 24.16
N LEU A 68 -1.75 -3.87 25.40
CA LEU A 68 -0.42 -3.48 25.87
C LEU A 68 0.70 -4.16 25.08
N LEU A 69 0.63 -5.48 24.90
CA LEU A 69 1.61 -6.22 24.11
C LEU A 69 1.60 -5.77 22.64
N ALA A 70 0.42 -5.53 22.07
CA ALA A 70 0.27 -5.07 20.71
C ALA A 70 0.87 -3.67 20.48
N GLU A 71 0.80 -2.80 21.48
CA GLU A 71 1.42 -1.49 21.47
C GLU A 71 2.95 -1.59 21.44
N HIS A 72 3.56 -2.33 22.38
CA HIS A 72 5.02 -2.51 22.41
C HIS A 72 5.58 -3.27 21.21
N LEU A 73 4.75 -4.06 20.53
CA LEU A 73 5.11 -4.78 19.31
C LEU A 73 4.82 -3.98 18.04
N ASP A 74 4.35 -2.74 18.13
CA ASP A 74 3.96 -1.91 16.99
C ASP A 74 3.07 -2.70 16.00
N ILE A 75 2.10 -3.46 16.52
CA ILE A 75 1.17 -4.24 15.69
C ILE A 75 0.19 -3.25 15.05
N PRO A 76 -0.05 -3.28 13.73
CA PRO A 76 -1.03 -2.38 13.11
C PRO A 76 -2.46 -2.67 13.58
N LEU A 77 -3.32 -1.65 13.56
CA LEU A 77 -4.64 -1.68 14.22
C LEU A 77 -5.53 -2.84 13.77
N ARG A 78 -5.53 -3.17 12.47
CA ARG A 78 -6.24 -4.32 11.91
C ARG A 78 -5.78 -5.63 12.55
N GLN A 79 -4.48 -5.86 12.62
CA GLN A 79 -3.94 -7.08 13.22
C GLN A 79 -4.10 -7.10 14.75
N ARG A 80 -4.26 -5.95 15.41
CA ARG A 80 -4.70 -5.91 16.82
C ARG A 80 -6.13 -6.43 16.96
N ASN A 81 -7.04 -6.04 16.07
CA ASN A 81 -8.40 -6.56 16.05
C ASN A 81 -8.42 -8.08 15.77
N GLU A 82 -7.60 -8.56 14.83
CA GLU A 82 -7.46 -10.00 14.58
C GLU A 82 -6.97 -10.76 15.82
N MET A 83 -6.00 -10.21 16.54
CA MET A 83 -5.49 -10.81 17.77
C MET A 83 -6.56 -10.85 18.89
N LEU A 84 -7.36 -9.79 19.03
CA LEU A 84 -8.50 -9.75 19.95
C LEU A 84 -9.55 -10.80 19.61
N LEU A 85 -9.93 -10.90 18.33
CA LEU A 85 -10.87 -11.89 17.83
C LEU A 85 -10.39 -13.32 18.09
N CYS A 86 -9.10 -13.61 17.85
CA CYS A 86 -8.50 -14.91 18.13
C CYS A 86 -8.49 -15.27 19.62
N ALA A 87 -8.55 -14.28 20.51
CA ALA A 87 -8.66 -14.47 21.95
C ALA A 87 -10.12 -14.56 22.46
N GLY A 88 -11.11 -14.42 21.57
CA GLY A 88 -12.54 -14.42 21.92
C GLY A 88 -13.07 -13.05 22.37
N TYR A 89 -12.36 -11.96 22.09
CA TYR A 89 -12.79 -10.60 22.41
C TYR A 89 -13.33 -9.87 21.17
N ALA A 90 -14.19 -8.88 21.40
CA ALA A 90 -14.63 -7.97 20.35
C ALA A 90 -13.47 -7.07 19.86
N PRO A 91 -13.47 -6.68 18.56
CA PRO A 91 -12.54 -5.68 18.02
C PRO A 91 -12.52 -4.40 18.86
N HIS A 92 -11.37 -3.73 18.93
CA HIS A 92 -11.24 -2.48 19.65
C HIS A 92 -11.31 -1.26 18.74
N TYR A 93 -10.63 -1.33 17.59
CA TYR A 93 -10.51 -0.23 16.65
C TYR A 93 -11.60 -0.37 15.60
N ALA A 94 -12.27 0.74 15.29
CA ALA A 94 -13.26 0.74 14.23
C ALA A 94 -12.61 0.51 12.86
N GLU A 95 -13.40 -0.04 11.95
CA GLU A 95 -13.01 -0.31 10.58
C GLU A 95 -14.20 0.02 9.67
N HIS A 96 -14.50 1.32 9.57
CA HIS A 96 -15.53 1.80 8.66
C HIS A 96 -15.00 1.83 7.23
N ALA A 97 -15.91 1.69 6.27
CA ALA A 97 -15.58 2.04 4.91
C ALA A 97 -15.34 3.55 4.84
N LEU A 98 -14.39 4.00 4.00
CA LEU A 98 -14.05 5.42 3.94
C LEU A 98 -15.25 6.31 3.61
N ASN A 99 -16.26 5.79 2.90
CA ASN A 99 -17.51 6.45 2.55
C ASN A 99 -18.62 6.41 3.61
N ASP A 100 -18.36 5.80 4.76
CA ASP A 100 -19.32 5.79 5.86
C ASP A 100 -19.38 7.16 6.55
N ALA A 101 -20.55 7.49 7.10
CA ALA A 101 -20.80 8.77 7.77
C ALA A 101 -19.74 9.16 8.83
N PRO A 102 -19.21 8.23 9.67
CA PRO A 102 -18.16 8.56 10.64
C PRO A 102 -16.87 9.10 10.04
N LEU A 103 -16.58 8.83 8.76
CA LEU A 103 -15.35 9.24 8.07
C LEU A 103 -15.54 10.40 7.10
N HIS A 104 -16.72 11.01 7.03
CA HIS A 104 -17.04 12.07 6.06
C HIS A 104 -16.12 13.30 6.17
N GLU A 105 -15.76 13.71 7.40
CA GLU A 105 -14.80 14.80 7.61
C GLU A 105 -13.41 14.44 7.08
N ALA A 106 -12.95 13.21 7.33
CA ALA A 106 -11.69 12.72 6.81
C ALA A 106 -11.70 12.66 5.28
N GLN A 107 -12.79 12.17 4.66
CA GLN A 107 -12.96 12.18 3.21
C GLN A 107 -12.88 13.60 2.63
N SER A 108 -13.53 14.56 3.27
CA SER A 108 -13.51 15.96 2.85
C SER A 108 -12.09 16.53 2.90
N ALA A 109 -11.35 16.23 3.98
CA ALA A 109 -9.95 16.62 4.12
C ALA A 109 -9.04 15.95 3.06
N ILE A 110 -9.21 14.64 2.79
CA ILE A 110 -8.47 13.92 1.74
C ILE A 110 -8.75 14.54 0.37
N THR A 111 -10.02 14.82 0.06
CA THR A 111 -10.43 15.44 -1.20
C THR A 111 -9.79 16.82 -1.37
N ALA A 112 -9.81 17.64 -0.31
CA ALA A 112 -9.18 18.96 -0.31
C ALA A 112 -7.66 18.87 -0.52
N LEU A 113 -6.97 17.94 0.15
CA LEU A 113 -5.54 17.71 -0.03
C LEU A 113 -5.20 17.27 -1.46
N LEU A 114 -5.91 16.28 -2.01
CA LEU A 114 -5.67 15.82 -3.37
C LEU A 114 -5.93 16.92 -4.41
N THR A 115 -6.98 17.72 -4.21
CA THR A 115 -7.30 18.87 -5.06
C THR A 115 -6.22 19.95 -4.98
N ALA A 116 -5.69 20.22 -3.78
CA ALA A 116 -4.63 21.22 -3.58
C ALA A 116 -3.32 20.87 -4.30
N HIS A 117 -3.11 19.60 -4.66
CA HIS A 117 -1.95 19.16 -5.42
C HIS A 117 -2.10 19.27 -6.94
N GLU A 118 -3.27 19.65 -7.46
CA GLU A 118 -3.42 19.91 -8.89
C GLU A 118 -2.51 21.06 -9.36
N PRO A 119 -1.87 20.97 -10.55
CA PRO A 119 -2.09 19.99 -11.63
C PRO A 119 -1.24 18.71 -11.52
N PHE A 120 -0.65 18.42 -10.36
CA PHE A 120 0.15 17.22 -10.18
C PHE A 120 -0.73 16.00 -9.86
N PRO A 121 -0.54 14.84 -10.52
CA PRO A 121 -1.29 13.63 -10.22
C PRO A 121 -1.16 13.26 -8.74
N ALA A 122 -2.30 13.05 -8.08
CA ALA A 122 -2.33 12.61 -6.70
C ALA A 122 -3.47 11.62 -6.46
N MET A 123 -3.22 10.66 -5.59
CA MET A 123 -4.17 9.61 -5.24
C MET A 123 -4.09 9.20 -3.77
N ALA A 124 -5.17 8.67 -3.24
CA ALA A 124 -5.24 8.01 -1.95
C ALA A 124 -5.48 6.52 -2.16
N VAL A 125 -4.71 5.68 -1.47
CA VAL A 125 -4.78 4.21 -1.56
C VAL A 125 -4.93 3.60 -0.18
N ASP A 126 -5.68 2.50 -0.09
CA ASP A 126 -5.83 1.75 1.16
C ASP A 126 -4.60 0.87 1.47
N GLY A 127 -4.65 0.14 2.59
CA GLY A 127 -3.59 -0.77 3.02
C GLY A 127 -3.31 -1.91 2.04
N HIS A 128 -4.21 -2.16 1.08
CA HIS A 128 -4.08 -3.15 0.02
C HIS A 128 -3.78 -2.51 -1.34
N TRP A 129 -3.38 -1.24 -1.38
CA TRP A 129 -3.08 -0.50 -2.62
C TRP A 129 -4.27 -0.38 -3.58
N ASN A 130 -5.50 -0.49 -3.10
CA ASN A 130 -6.67 -0.14 -3.90
C ASN A 130 -6.86 1.37 -3.88
N LEU A 131 -7.17 1.92 -5.06
CA LEU A 131 -7.49 3.31 -5.24
C LEU A 131 -8.78 3.65 -4.48
N VAL A 132 -8.66 4.56 -3.52
CA VAL A 132 -9.79 5.10 -2.74
C VAL A 132 -10.28 6.38 -3.40
N HIS A 133 -9.35 7.30 -3.68
CA HIS A 133 -9.67 8.60 -4.24
C HIS A 133 -8.52 9.12 -5.09
N ALA A 134 -8.79 10.02 -6.02
CA ALA A 134 -7.80 10.62 -6.90
C ALA A 134 -8.22 12.03 -7.26
N ASN A 135 -7.24 12.90 -7.50
CA ASN A 135 -7.52 14.18 -8.14
C ASN A 135 -7.71 14.01 -9.64
N ARG A 136 -8.17 15.08 -10.31
CA ARG A 136 -8.46 15.03 -11.74
C ARG A 136 -7.20 14.75 -12.57
N SER A 137 -6.05 15.16 -12.07
CA SER A 137 -4.76 15.05 -12.76
C SER A 137 -4.26 13.61 -12.88
N LEU A 138 -4.80 12.66 -12.10
CA LEU A 138 -4.43 11.25 -12.21
C LEU A 138 -4.74 10.68 -13.61
N SER A 139 -5.83 11.11 -14.25
CA SER A 139 -6.24 10.62 -15.56
C SER A 139 -5.17 10.83 -16.64
N LEU A 140 -4.31 11.85 -16.49
CA LEU A 140 -3.19 12.15 -17.39
C LEU A 140 -2.19 11.00 -17.47
N LEU A 141 -2.07 10.21 -16.39
CA LEU A 141 -1.18 9.04 -16.36
C LEU A 141 -1.82 7.81 -16.99
N LEU A 142 -3.16 7.75 -17.09
CA LEU A 142 -3.92 6.52 -17.38
C LEU A 142 -4.19 6.26 -18.86
N ALA A 143 -3.59 7.04 -19.77
CA ALA A 143 -3.70 6.79 -21.20
C ALA A 143 -3.30 5.35 -21.57
N ASP A 144 -4.05 4.74 -22.50
CA ASP A 144 -3.83 3.39 -23.04
C ASP A 144 -3.87 2.23 -22.03
N VAL A 145 -4.35 2.48 -20.80
CA VAL A 145 -4.60 1.42 -19.81
C VAL A 145 -5.86 0.64 -20.20
N ALA A 146 -5.79 -0.69 -20.16
CA ALA A 146 -6.92 -1.55 -20.43
C ALA A 146 -8.11 -1.28 -19.48
N PRO A 147 -9.35 -1.14 -19.98
CA PRO A 147 -10.52 -0.81 -19.16
C PRO A 147 -10.78 -1.78 -17.99
N GLU A 148 -10.40 -3.05 -18.16
CA GLU A 148 -10.54 -4.07 -17.12
C GLU A 148 -9.70 -3.76 -15.88
N LEU A 149 -8.57 -3.05 -16.03
CA LEU A 149 -7.71 -2.62 -14.92
C LEU A 149 -8.25 -1.34 -14.23
N LEU A 150 -9.20 -0.65 -14.86
CA LEU A 150 -9.87 0.54 -14.32
C LEU A 150 -11.22 0.22 -13.66
N THR A 151 -11.64 -1.06 -13.68
CA THR A 151 -12.86 -1.50 -13.00
C THR A 151 -12.60 -1.67 -11.50
N ALA A 152 -13.44 -1.07 -10.67
CA ALA A 152 -13.28 -1.14 -9.22
C ALA A 152 -13.39 -2.58 -8.67
N PRO A 153 -12.61 -2.97 -7.65
CA PRO A 153 -11.54 -2.18 -7.02
C PRO A 153 -10.29 -2.08 -7.92
N VAL A 154 -9.80 -0.84 -8.12
CA VAL A 154 -8.61 -0.57 -8.93
C VAL A 154 -7.37 -0.68 -8.06
N ASN A 155 -6.55 -1.72 -8.27
CA ASN A 155 -5.28 -1.84 -7.56
C ASN A 155 -4.17 -1.09 -8.31
N VAL A 156 -3.56 -0.08 -7.67
CA VAL A 156 -2.63 0.82 -8.35
C VAL A 156 -1.29 0.15 -8.69
N LEU A 157 -0.88 -0.88 -7.93
CA LEU A 157 0.33 -1.65 -8.23
C LEU A 157 0.13 -2.56 -9.45
N ARG A 158 -1.05 -3.19 -9.56
CA ARG A 158 -1.44 -3.90 -10.79
C ARG A 158 -1.48 -2.95 -11.97
N LEU A 159 -2.15 -1.80 -11.82
CA LEU A 159 -2.23 -0.79 -12.88
C LEU A 159 -0.83 -0.33 -13.35
N GLY A 160 0.11 -0.14 -12.43
CA GLY A 160 1.47 0.30 -12.74
C GLY A 160 2.35 -0.77 -13.38
N LEU A 161 2.21 -2.04 -12.98
CA LEU A 161 3.14 -3.11 -13.38
C LEU A 161 2.58 -4.10 -14.42
N HIS A 162 1.27 -4.10 -14.64
CA HIS A 162 0.65 -5.03 -15.58
C HIS A 162 1.03 -4.65 -17.04
N PRO A 163 1.25 -5.63 -17.94
CA PRO A 163 1.62 -5.36 -19.34
C PRO A 163 0.58 -4.56 -20.13
N GLN A 164 -0.70 -4.72 -19.77
CA GLN A 164 -1.82 -3.94 -20.33
C GLN A 164 -2.16 -2.69 -19.50
N GLY A 165 -1.35 -2.40 -18.48
CA GLY A 165 -1.40 -1.19 -17.69
C GLY A 165 -0.28 -0.24 -18.14
N LEU A 166 0.39 0.40 -17.19
CA LEU A 166 1.42 1.39 -17.48
C LEU A 166 2.76 0.79 -17.89
N ALA A 167 2.99 -0.51 -17.69
CA ALA A 167 4.31 -1.13 -17.82
C ALA A 167 5.03 -0.81 -19.15
N ALA A 168 4.30 -0.86 -20.27
CA ALA A 168 4.86 -0.59 -21.60
C ALA A 168 5.28 0.87 -21.81
N ARG A 169 4.74 1.80 -21.02
CA ARG A 169 5.01 3.25 -21.11
C ARG A 169 6.06 3.71 -20.10
N ILE A 170 6.49 2.85 -19.18
CA ILE A 170 7.51 3.21 -18.18
C ILE A 170 8.90 2.95 -18.76
N LEU A 171 9.64 4.01 -19.07
CA LEU A 171 10.95 3.92 -19.71
C LEU A 171 12.00 3.26 -18.80
N ASN A 172 11.93 3.50 -17.49
CA ASN A 172 12.80 2.91 -16.48
C ASN A 172 12.12 1.76 -15.71
N PHE A 173 11.31 0.95 -16.41
CA PHE A 173 10.43 -0.06 -15.80
C PHE A 173 11.13 -0.97 -14.80
N SER A 174 12.32 -1.48 -15.11
CA SER A 174 13.05 -2.40 -14.24
C SER A 174 13.39 -1.78 -12.87
N GLU A 175 13.79 -0.50 -12.85
CA GLU A 175 14.10 0.23 -11.62
C GLU A 175 12.83 0.55 -10.83
N TRP A 176 11.81 1.05 -11.53
CA TRP A 176 10.52 1.39 -10.93
C TRP A 176 9.82 0.16 -10.33
N ARG A 177 9.82 -0.96 -11.04
CA ARG A 177 9.30 -2.25 -10.57
C ARG A 177 10.03 -2.73 -9.33
N ALA A 178 11.36 -2.72 -9.33
CA ALA A 178 12.15 -3.12 -8.17
C ALA A 178 11.84 -2.25 -6.95
N HIS A 179 11.69 -0.94 -7.16
CA HIS A 179 11.30 0.00 -6.12
C HIS A 179 9.91 -0.31 -5.52
N LEU A 180 8.88 -0.51 -6.35
CA LEU A 180 7.53 -0.84 -5.88
C LEU A 180 7.46 -2.19 -5.15
N LEU A 181 8.11 -3.21 -5.68
CA LEU A 181 8.17 -4.53 -5.05
C LEU A 181 8.88 -4.47 -3.69
N GLN A 182 9.94 -3.67 -3.56
CA GLN A 182 10.61 -3.45 -2.28
C GLN A 182 9.69 -2.72 -1.28
N ARG A 183 8.92 -1.73 -1.71
CA ARG A 183 7.92 -1.04 -0.85
C ARG A 183 6.86 -2.02 -0.36
N LEU A 184 6.28 -2.81 -1.27
CA LEU A 184 5.26 -3.82 -0.93
C LEU A 184 5.80 -4.87 0.05
N ARG A 185 7.02 -5.37 -0.18
CA ARG A 185 7.67 -6.33 0.73
C ARG A 185 7.88 -5.73 2.12
N ARG A 186 8.34 -4.49 2.22
CA ARG A 186 8.52 -3.81 3.52
C ARG A 186 7.19 -3.66 4.26
N GLN A 187 6.12 -3.32 3.55
CA GLN A 187 4.79 -3.25 4.15
C GLN A 187 4.34 -4.62 4.66
N TYR A 188 4.54 -5.69 3.90
CA TYR A 188 4.28 -7.06 4.38
C TYR A 188 5.13 -7.41 5.62
N GLU A 189 6.41 -7.06 5.67
CA GLU A 189 7.24 -7.30 6.86
C GLU A 189 6.73 -6.52 8.09
N GLN A 190 6.05 -5.39 7.89
CA GLN A 190 5.47 -4.57 8.94
C GLN A 190 4.10 -5.03 9.41
N THR A 191 3.22 -5.45 8.48
CA THR A 191 1.81 -5.79 8.76
C THR A 191 1.53 -7.27 8.84
N ALA A 192 2.39 -8.07 8.20
CA ALA A 192 2.24 -9.50 7.99
C ALA A 192 0.90 -9.92 7.38
N ASP A 193 0.33 -9.04 6.56
CA ASP A 193 -0.90 -9.30 5.86
C ASP A 193 -0.65 -10.31 4.71
N PRO A 194 -1.25 -11.52 4.76
CA PRO A 194 -1.08 -12.52 3.70
C PRO A 194 -1.53 -12.05 2.32
N TRP A 195 -2.46 -11.09 2.26
CA TRP A 195 -2.92 -10.51 1.01
C TRP A 195 -1.78 -9.76 0.29
N LEU A 196 -0.94 -9.03 1.02
CA LEU A 196 0.21 -8.31 0.45
C LEU A 196 1.27 -9.26 -0.10
N LEU A 197 1.49 -10.41 0.56
CA LEU A 197 2.40 -11.43 0.04
C LEU A 197 1.85 -12.06 -1.25
N ALA A 198 0.55 -12.38 -1.29
CA ALA A 198 -0.08 -12.90 -2.49
C ALA A 198 -0.01 -11.88 -3.66
N LEU A 199 -0.22 -10.59 -3.37
CA LEU A 199 -0.03 -9.53 -4.36
C LEU A 199 1.43 -9.46 -4.82
N TYR A 200 2.40 -9.54 -3.89
CA TYR A 200 3.82 -9.54 -4.25
C TYR A 200 4.17 -10.66 -5.23
N ASP A 201 3.76 -11.89 -4.93
CA ASP A 201 3.99 -13.05 -5.79
C ASP A 201 3.35 -12.88 -7.17
N GLU A 202 2.13 -12.31 -7.22
CA GLU A 202 1.45 -11.96 -8.47
C GLU A 202 2.27 -10.96 -9.31
N LEU A 203 2.71 -9.85 -8.69
CA LEU A 203 3.44 -8.78 -9.38
C LEU A 203 4.85 -9.22 -9.83
N VAL A 204 5.49 -10.14 -9.11
CA VAL A 204 6.75 -10.77 -9.53
C VAL A 204 6.55 -11.66 -10.77
N ALA A 205 5.37 -12.25 -10.95
CA ALA A 205 5.08 -13.08 -12.11
C ALA A 205 4.79 -12.29 -13.40
N TYR A 206 4.59 -10.97 -13.34
CA TYR A 206 4.40 -10.15 -14.55
C TYR A 206 5.67 -10.11 -15.42
N PRO A 207 5.51 -10.20 -16.76
CA PRO A 207 6.63 -10.13 -17.67
C PRO A 207 7.23 -8.72 -17.68
N THR A 208 8.54 -8.63 -17.92
CA THR A 208 9.21 -7.36 -18.23
C THR A 208 9.02 -7.03 -19.71
N PRO A 209 8.64 -5.81 -20.08
CA PRO A 209 8.58 -5.40 -21.48
C PRO A 209 9.94 -5.59 -22.19
N ASP A 210 9.89 -6.08 -23.42
CA ASP A 210 11.07 -6.29 -24.27
C ASP A 210 11.76 -4.96 -24.59
N GLY A 211 13.09 -4.98 -24.68
CA GLY A 211 13.86 -3.81 -25.11
C GLY A 211 13.97 -2.68 -24.08
N THR A 212 13.60 -2.92 -22.82
CA THR A 212 13.87 -1.95 -21.73
C THR A 212 15.37 -1.63 -21.70
N PRO A 213 15.78 -0.40 -22.01
CA PRO A 213 17.18 -0.03 -21.95
C PRO A 213 17.64 -0.29 -20.52
N HIS A 214 18.73 -1.03 -20.35
CA HIS A 214 19.49 -0.97 -19.10
C HIS A 214 20.08 0.43 -19.02
N LEU A 215 19.27 1.41 -18.59
CA LEU A 215 19.78 2.72 -18.24
C LEU A 215 20.89 2.46 -17.22
N ARG A 216 22.10 2.95 -17.53
CA ARG A 216 23.21 2.90 -16.60
C ARG A 216 22.69 3.51 -15.30
N ARG A 217 22.74 2.74 -14.20
CA ARG A 217 22.42 3.22 -12.85
C ARG A 217 22.95 4.64 -12.71
N VAL A 218 22.08 5.63 -12.74
CA VAL A 218 22.46 6.99 -12.38
C VAL A 218 22.58 6.94 -10.86
N ASN A 219 23.79 6.62 -10.41
CA ASN A 219 24.12 6.56 -9.01
C ASN A 219 23.83 7.93 -8.37
N HIS A 220 23.18 7.89 -7.20
CA HIS A 220 22.90 9.00 -6.28
C HIS A 220 21.67 9.86 -6.58
N THR A 221 20.49 9.24 -6.65
CA THR A 221 19.21 9.94 -6.50
C THR A 221 18.54 9.58 -5.17
N ILE A 222 17.95 10.58 -4.50
CA ILE A 222 17.26 10.44 -3.21
C ILE A 222 16.00 9.53 -3.34
N ALA A 223 15.47 9.39 -4.55
CA ALA A 223 14.31 8.54 -4.88
C ALA A 223 14.41 8.00 -6.32
N VAL A 224 13.70 6.92 -6.64
CA VAL A 224 13.57 6.39 -8.00
C VAL A 224 12.44 7.14 -8.70
N PRO A 225 12.72 7.98 -9.72
CA PRO A 225 11.64 8.67 -10.44
C PRO A 225 10.87 7.68 -11.32
N LEU A 226 9.57 7.91 -11.48
CA LEU A 226 8.76 7.31 -12.55
C LEU A 226 9.03 8.07 -13.85
N GLN A 227 9.65 7.42 -14.83
CA GLN A 227 9.80 7.97 -16.18
C GLN A 227 8.74 7.40 -17.10
N LEU A 228 7.71 8.19 -17.39
CA LEU A 228 6.55 7.79 -18.17
C LEU A 228 6.59 8.45 -19.55
N ASP A 229 6.46 7.63 -20.58
CA ASP A 229 6.30 8.09 -21.95
C ASP A 229 4.85 8.55 -22.21
N THR A 230 4.72 9.73 -22.81
CA THR A 230 3.42 10.36 -23.09
C THR A 230 3.48 11.05 -24.45
N ASN A 231 2.31 11.37 -25.02
CA ASN A 231 2.23 12.06 -26.30
C ASN A 231 2.88 13.47 -26.27
N GLU A 232 2.98 14.09 -25.09
CA GLU A 232 3.64 15.39 -24.87
C GLU A 232 5.14 15.28 -24.55
N GLY A 233 5.67 14.05 -24.54
CA GLY A 233 7.05 13.73 -24.18
C GLY A 233 7.20 13.03 -22.83
N VAL A 234 8.44 12.90 -22.38
CA VAL A 234 8.77 12.11 -21.19
C VAL A 234 8.46 12.88 -19.90
N LEU A 235 7.56 12.33 -19.09
CA LEU A 235 7.32 12.77 -17.72
C LEU A 235 8.28 12.06 -16.76
N SER A 236 9.06 12.82 -16.00
CA SER A 236 9.85 12.31 -14.88
C SER A 236 9.24 12.79 -13.58
N LEU A 237 8.74 11.86 -12.77
CA LEU A 237 7.93 12.14 -11.58
C LEU A 237 8.54 11.51 -10.33
N LEU A 238 8.64 12.28 -9.25
CA LEU A 238 8.99 11.78 -7.92
C LEU A 238 7.70 11.47 -7.16
N SER A 239 7.58 10.25 -6.63
CA SER A 239 6.50 9.89 -5.71
C SER A 239 6.84 10.39 -4.30
N ALA A 240 5.92 11.16 -3.74
CA ALA A 240 5.93 11.60 -2.36
C ALA A 240 4.73 10.99 -1.64
N THR A 241 5.00 10.36 -0.48
CA THR A 241 4.00 9.64 0.29
C THR A 241 3.64 10.44 1.54
N MET A 242 2.35 10.60 1.82
CA MET A 242 1.82 11.20 3.05
C MET A 242 0.94 10.19 3.80
N THR A 243 1.16 10.07 5.11
CA THR A 243 0.46 9.15 6.00
C THR A 243 -0.08 9.89 7.23
N PHE A 244 -1.14 9.38 7.84
CA PHE A 244 -1.67 9.92 9.10
C PHE A 244 -0.82 9.43 10.28
N GLY A 245 -0.30 10.35 11.09
CA GLY A 245 0.67 10.01 12.15
C GLY A 245 0.08 9.30 13.37
N THR A 246 -1.15 9.65 13.77
CA THR A 246 -1.82 9.10 14.96
C THR A 246 -3.27 8.73 14.64
N PRO A 247 -3.50 7.72 13.79
CA PRO A 247 -4.84 7.31 13.39
C PRO A 247 -5.55 6.59 14.55
N LEU A 248 -6.80 6.98 14.83
CA LEU A 248 -7.65 6.32 15.83
C LEU A 248 -8.49 5.18 15.23
N GLU A 249 -8.47 5.04 13.91
CA GLU A 249 -9.28 4.11 13.14
C GLU A 249 -8.44 3.34 12.11
N VAL A 250 -8.79 2.07 11.86
CA VAL A 250 -8.08 1.19 10.92
C VAL A 250 -7.98 1.82 9.53
N ALA A 251 -9.11 2.31 8.98
CA ALA A 251 -9.17 2.87 7.63
C ALA A 251 -8.16 4.01 7.42
N LEU A 252 -8.05 4.94 8.37
CA LEU A 252 -7.09 6.06 8.31
C LEU A 252 -5.66 5.61 8.59
N SER A 253 -5.46 4.56 9.38
CA SER A 253 -4.13 4.03 9.68
C SER A 253 -3.48 3.34 8.48
N GLU A 254 -4.30 2.85 7.56
CA GLU A 254 -3.87 2.15 6.36
C GLU A 254 -3.92 3.03 5.11
N LEU A 255 -4.51 4.24 5.22
CA LEU A 255 -4.63 5.16 4.11
C LEU A 255 -3.31 5.88 3.84
N VAL A 256 -2.93 5.89 2.58
CA VAL A 256 -1.70 6.52 2.09
C VAL A 256 -2.05 7.45 0.93
N LEU A 257 -1.58 8.70 0.99
CA LEU A 257 -1.64 9.64 -0.13
C LEU A 257 -0.33 9.55 -0.91
N GLU A 258 -0.44 9.36 -2.22
CA GLU A 258 0.66 9.34 -3.18
C GLU A 258 0.53 10.55 -4.11
N ILE A 259 1.56 11.39 -4.12
CA ILE A 259 1.63 12.61 -4.94
C ILE A 259 2.82 12.47 -5.90
N PHE A 260 2.58 12.70 -7.20
CA PHE A 260 3.60 12.62 -8.23
C PHE A 260 4.10 14.02 -8.60
N LEU A 261 5.21 14.43 -8.01
CA LEU A 261 5.82 15.74 -8.23
C LEU A 261 6.74 15.72 -9.46
N PRO A 262 6.77 16.77 -10.30
CA PRO A 262 7.69 16.82 -11.42
C PRO A 262 9.15 16.85 -10.94
N ALA A 263 9.98 15.94 -11.45
CA ALA A 263 11.40 15.84 -11.11
C ALA A 263 12.26 16.91 -11.81
N ASN A 264 11.70 17.61 -12.81
CA ASN A 264 12.38 18.66 -13.57
C ASN A 264 11.36 19.68 -14.14
N ALA A 265 11.88 20.80 -14.65
CA ALA A 265 11.06 21.89 -15.19
C ALA A 265 10.25 21.49 -16.43
N GLY A 266 10.77 20.59 -17.28
CA GLY A 266 10.07 20.12 -18.48
C GLY A 266 8.82 19.32 -18.14
N SER A 267 8.92 18.36 -17.22
CA SER A 267 7.77 17.60 -16.73
C SER A 267 6.75 18.50 -16.00
N ALA A 268 7.22 19.53 -15.29
CA ALA A 268 6.33 20.52 -14.67
C ALA A 268 5.53 21.32 -15.71
N ALA A 269 6.17 21.70 -16.83
CA ALA A 269 5.50 22.39 -17.93
C ALA A 269 4.46 21.49 -18.62
N ILE A 270 4.81 20.23 -18.92
CA ILE A 270 3.89 19.25 -19.53
C ILE A 270 2.63 19.09 -18.66
N LEU A 271 2.79 18.85 -17.34
CA LEU A 271 1.64 18.67 -16.44
C LEU A 271 0.74 19.91 -16.37
N ARG A 272 1.32 21.12 -16.40
CA ARG A 272 0.54 22.37 -16.41
C ARG A 272 -0.21 22.57 -17.72
N ASN A 273 0.41 22.26 -18.85
CA ASN A 273 -0.21 22.39 -20.17
C ASN A 273 -1.37 21.40 -20.31
N LEU A 274 -1.19 20.14 -19.88
CA LEU A 274 -2.22 19.12 -19.92
C LEU A 274 -3.39 19.39 -18.95
N ALA A 275 -3.16 20.15 -17.88
CA ALA A 275 -4.21 20.54 -16.94
C ALA A 275 -4.99 21.79 -17.36
N MET A 276 -4.53 22.52 -18.38
CA MET A 276 -5.28 23.64 -18.96
C MET A 276 -6.44 23.07 -19.80
N PRO A 277 -7.71 23.44 -19.51
CA PRO A 277 -8.82 23.01 -20.35
C PRO A 277 -8.69 23.55 -21.78
N GLU A 278 -9.11 22.78 -22.78
CA GLU A 278 -9.07 23.02 -24.24
C GLU A 278 -9.70 24.35 -24.74
N GLN A 279 -10.09 25.29 -23.88
CA GLN A 279 -10.83 26.51 -24.24
C GLN A 279 -9.99 27.75 -24.57
N GLN A 280 -8.67 27.64 -24.74
CA GLN A 280 -7.80 28.74 -25.20
C GLN A 280 -6.89 28.33 -26.36
N MET A 281 -7.50 27.75 -27.40
CA MET A 281 -6.95 27.75 -28.76
C MET A 281 -8.05 28.19 -29.74
N VAL A 282 -8.35 29.49 -29.73
CA VAL A 282 -9.02 30.21 -30.82
C VAL A 282 -8.24 31.48 -31.09
#